data_AF-A0A970E6S4-F1
#
_entry.id   AF-A0A970E6S4-F1
#
_cell.length_a   1.000
_cell.length_b   1.000
_cell.length_c   1.000
_cell.angle_alpha   90.00
_cell.angle_beta   90.00
_cell.angle_gamma   90.00
#
_symmetry.space_group_name_H-M   'P 1'
#
loop_
_entity.id
_entity.type
_entity.pdbx_description
1 polymer ?
#
loop_
_entity_poly.entity_id
_entity_poly.type
_entity_poly.pdbx_seq_one_letter_code
_entity_poly.pdbx_strand_id
1 'polypeptide(L)'
;MNNKFLIVGILSIVLGFIAKFPYRKFIYEKNIFDFGLADSFPSFIYIVGIIFIIFSCSKNENEKKVIKSILLMTSGALLYEFEQLFSNMTFDVKDVIATILGGLFSLALYRFIYKITIKKLIYLVDIKTHFLYFMKYRGKLNRIYTNL
;
A
#
# COMPACT_ATOMS: atom_id res chain seq x y z
N MET A 1 -8.67 11.43 3.67
CA MET A 1 -7.59 10.82 2.89
C MET A 1 -6.63 10.13 3.84
N ASN A 2 -6.24 8.87 3.60
CA ASN A 2 -5.30 8.15 4.46
C ASN A 2 -3.87 8.39 3.98
N ASN A 3 -3.12 9.22 4.72
CA ASN A 3 -1.76 9.64 4.35
C ASN A 3 -0.79 8.46 4.20
N LYS A 4 -0.95 7.38 4.96
CA LYS A 4 -0.08 6.19 4.84
C LYS A 4 -0.23 5.53 3.47
N PHE A 5 -1.47 5.36 3.02
CA PHE A 5 -1.76 4.79 1.71
C PHE A 5 -1.35 5.73 0.58
N LEU A 6 -1.54 7.04 0.77
CA LEU A 6 -1.10 8.03 -0.21
C LEU A 6 0.42 7.99 -0.43
N ILE A 7 1.20 7.94 0.65
CA ILE A 7 2.67 7.88 0.57
C ILE A 7 3.10 6.61 -0.18
N VAL A 8 2.54 5.45 0.16
CA VAL A 8 2.83 4.19 -0.55
C VAL A 8 2.47 4.31 -2.03
N GLY A 9 1.31 4.88 -2.35
CA GLY A 9 0.87 5.08 -3.73
C GLY A 9 1.82 5.97 -4.54
N ILE A 10 2.16 7.15 -4.01
CA ILE A 10 3.06 8.10 -4.67
C ILE A 10 4.45 7.49 -4.86
N LEU A 11 5.03 6.88 -3.81
CA LEU A 11 6.34 6.25 -3.91
C LEU A 11 6.36 5.14 -4.96
N SER A 12 5.32 4.33 -5.02
CA SER A 12 5.22 3.24 -6.01
C SER A 12 5.12 3.78 -7.44
N ILE A 13 4.39 4.86 -7.67
CA ILE A 13 4.31 5.50 -8.99
C ILE A 13 5.66 6.09 -9.39
N VAL A 14 6.33 6.82 -8.49
CA VAL A 14 7.66 7.39 -8.75
C VAL A 14 8.66 6.27 -9.07
N LEU A 15 8.65 5.19 -8.30
CA LEU A 15 9.47 4.01 -8.55
C LEU A 15 9.12 3.35 -9.89
N GLY A 16 7.85 3.29 -10.28
CA GLY A 16 7.42 2.79 -11.59
C GLY A 16 7.94 3.63 -12.75
N PHE A 17 7.93 4.95 -12.62
CA PHE A 17 8.53 5.85 -13.61
C PHE A 17 10.04 5.64 -13.73
N ILE A 18 10.74 5.52 -12.59
CA ILE A 18 12.18 5.23 -12.56
C ILE A 18 12.47 3.84 -13.17
N ALA A 19 11.65 2.85 -12.86
CA ALA A 19 11.77 1.50 -13.41
C ALA A 19 11.61 1.49 -14.93
N LYS A 20 10.59 2.19 -15.45
CA LYS A 20 10.23 2.20 -16.87
C LYS A 20 11.23 2.94 -17.75
N PHE A 21 11.75 4.08 -17.28
CA PHE A 21 12.57 4.95 -18.11
C PHE A 21 14.08 4.78 -17.83
N PRO A 22 14.64 5.33 -16.74
CA PRO A 22 16.09 5.28 -16.54
C PRO A 22 16.60 3.86 -16.25
N TYR A 23 15.90 3.07 -15.43
CA TYR A 23 16.37 1.74 -15.05
C TYR A 23 16.38 0.76 -16.23
N ARG A 24 15.23 0.59 -16.90
CA ARG A 24 15.12 -0.28 -18.09
C ARG A 24 16.14 0.11 -19.16
N LYS A 25 16.28 1.41 -19.45
CA LYS A 25 17.28 1.92 -20.40
C LYS A 25 18.70 1.53 -19.99
N PHE A 26 19.07 1.73 -18.73
CA PHE A 26 20.39 1.37 -18.21
C PHE A 26 20.68 -0.13 -18.35
N ILE A 27 19.72 -0.99 -18.00
CA ILE A 27 19.86 -2.45 -18.10
C ILE A 27 20.11 -2.88 -19.55
N TYR A 28 19.31 -2.37 -20.49
CA TYR A 28 19.46 -2.70 -21.91
C TYR A 28 20.74 -2.14 -22.54
N GLU A 29 21.11 -0.88 -22.23
CA GLU A 29 22.34 -0.26 -22.76
C GLU A 29 23.62 -0.95 -22.26
N LYS A 30 23.59 -1.47 -21.03
CA LYS A 30 24.73 -2.17 -20.43
C LYS A 30 24.67 -3.69 -20.62
N ASN A 31 23.65 -4.22 -21.30
CA ASN A 31 23.40 -5.66 -21.46
C ASN A 31 23.48 -6.42 -20.12
N ILE A 32 22.93 -5.83 -19.06
CA ILE A 32 22.94 -6.43 -17.73
C ILE A 32 21.84 -7.49 -17.66
N PHE A 33 22.19 -8.69 -17.19
CA PHE A 33 21.19 -9.71 -16.91
C PHE A 33 20.58 -9.48 -15.52
N ASP A 34 19.36 -8.91 -15.49
CA ASP A 34 18.63 -8.58 -14.26
C ASP A 34 17.44 -9.51 -13.99
N PHE A 35 17.47 -10.73 -14.57
CA PHE A 35 16.41 -11.72 -14.46
C PHE A 35 15.03 -11.24 -14.99
N GLY A 36 14.98 -10.21 -15.84
CA GLY A 36 13.74 -9.71 -16.42
C GLY A 36 12.98 -8.72 -15.52
N LEU A 37 13.65 -8.17 -14.50
CA LEU A 37 13.10 -7.11 -13.67
C LEU A 37 12.79 -5.85 -14.47
N ALA A 38 13.68 -5.46 -15.40
CA ALA A 38 13.48 -4.31 -16.27
C ALA A 38 12.18 -4.41 -17.08
N ASP A 39 11.79 -5.60 -17.48
CA ASP A 39 10.60 -5.86 -18.29
C ASP A 39 9.32 -5.79 -17.43
N SER A 40 9.33 -6.39 -16.24
CA SER A 40 8.12 -6.70 -15.48
C SER A 40 7.88 -5.80 -14.25
N PHE A 41 8.94 -5.25 -13.67
CA PHE A 41 8.87 -4.46 -12.44
C PHE A 41 8.03 -3.18 -12.58
N PRO A 42 8.07 -2.42 -13.71
CA PRO A 42 7.19 -1.27 -13.89
C PRO A 42 5.71 -1.62 -13.75
N SER A 43 5.26 -2.72 -14.36
CA SER A 43 3.87 -3.16 -14.35
C SER A 43 3.43 -3.60 -12.94
N PHE A 44 4.29 -4.35 -12.25
CA PHE A 44 4.10 -4.75 -10.85
C PHE A 44 3.92 -3.54 -9.93
N ILE A 45 4.84 -2.56 -9.99
CA ILE A 45 4.83 -1.45 -9.03
C ILE A 45 3.75 -0.42 -9.37
N TYR A 46 3.37 -0.30 -10.65
CA TYR A 46 2.32 0.62 -11.09
C TYR A 46 0.94 0.21 -10.57
N ILE A 47 0.60 -1.09 -10.65
CA ILE A 47 -0.68 -1.58 -10.10
C ILE A 47 -0.74 -1.36 -8.58
N VAL A 48 0.37 -1.56 -7.87
CA VAL A 48 0.49 -1.24 -6.43
C VAL A 48 0.24 0.26 -6.20
N GLY A 49 0.87 1.12 -6.98
CA GLY A 49 0.70 2.57 -6.89
C GLY A 49 -0.75 3.03 -7.04
N ILE A 50 -1.43 2.57 -8.10
CA ILE A 50 -2.82 2.94 -8.37
C ILE A 50 -3.75 2.46 -7.26
N ILE A 51 -3.62 1.20 -6.83
CA ILE A 51 -4.44 0.63 -5.75
C ILE A 51 -4.31 1.49 -4.49
N PHE A 52 -3.08 1.85 -4.11
CA PHE A 52 -2.84 2.61 -2.89
C PHE A 52 -3.26 4.09 -2.98
N ILE A 53 -3.17 4.72 -4.16
CA ILE A 53 -3.78 6.04 -4.37
C ILE A 53 -5.29 5.96 -4.14
N ILE A 54 -5.98 4.98 -4.70
CA ILE A 54 -7.44 4.88 -4.55
C ILE A 54 -7.82 4.54 -3.10
N PHE A 55 -7.04 3.69 -2.43
CA PHE A 55 -7.21 3.42 -1.01
C PHE A 55 -6.99 4.65 -0.14
N SER A 56 -6.11 5.57 -0.55
CA SER A 56 -5.94 6.84 0.17
C SER A 56 -7.20 7.70 0.14
N CYS A 57 -7.95 7.67 -0.97
CA CYS A 57 -9.20 8.41 -1.14
C CYS A 57 -10.40 7.71 -0.48
N SER A 58 -10.32 6.39 -0.32
CA SER A 58 -11.39 5.58 0.26
C SER A 58 -11.39 5.59 1.79
N LYS A 59 -12.59 5.59 2.39
CA LYS A 59 -12.81 5.31 3.82
C LYS A 59 -13.10 3.83 4.08
N ASN A 60 -12.72 2.93 3.16
CA ASN A 60 -13.07 1.52 3.28
C ASN A 60 -12.29 0.85 4.42
N GLU A 61 -12.98 0.65 5.54
CA GLU A 61 -12.50 -0.16 6.67
C GLU A 61 -12.86 -1.65 6.51
N ASN A 62 -13.75 -1.97 5.58
CA ASN A 62 -14.22 -3.35 5.36
C ASN A 62 -13.30 -4.10 4.37
N GLU A 63 -12.69 -5.18 4.86
CA GLU A 63 -11.79 -6.05 4.09
C GLU A 63 -12.44 -6.62 2.81
N LYS A 64 -13.74 -6.96 2.82
CA LYS A 64 -14.42 -7.44 1.62
C LYS A 64 -14.46 -6.38 0.52
N LYS A 65 -14.66 -5.11 0.88
CA LYS A 65 -14.64 -3.99 -0.09
C LYS A 65 -13.23 -3.78 -0.64
N VAL A 66 -12.22 -3.90 0.21
CA VAL A 66 -10.79 -3.80 -0.17
C VAL A 66 -10.42 -4.88 -1.18
N ILE A 67 -10.74 -6.15 -0.88
CA ILE A 67 -10.49 -7.27 -1.79
C ILE A 67 -11.20 -7.05 -3.13
N LYS A 68 -12.48 -6.65 -3.10
CA LYS A 68 -13.23 -6.34 -4.33
C LYS A 68 -12.58 -5.22 -5.14
N SER A 69 -12.11 -4.16 -4.49
CA SER A 69 -11.41 -3.06 -5.16
C SER A 69 -10.10 -3.51 -5.80
N ILE A 70 -9.30 -4.32 -5.12
CA ILE A 70 -8.05 -4.89 -5.67
C ILE A 70 -8.36 -5.75 -6.89
N LEU A 71 -9.35 -6.65 -6.79
CA LEU A 71 -9.76 -7.50 -7.91
C LEU A 71 -10.21 -6.66 -9.10
N LEU A 72 -11.07 -5.66 -8.90
CA LEU A 72 -11.54 -4.80 -9.98
C LEU A 72 -10.40 -4.04 -10.68
N MET A 73 -9.45 -3.49 -9.91
CA MET A 73 -8.32 -2.76 -10.50
C MET A 73 -7.34 -3.69 -11.21
N THR A 74 -7.04 -4.84 -10.60
CA THR A 74 -6.14 -5.84 -11.20
C THR A 74 -6.76 -6.40 -12.47
N SER A 75 -8.05 -6.73 -12.46
CA SER A 75 -8.78 -7.15 -13.66
C SER A 75 -8.82 -6.05 -14.72
N GLY A 76 -9.03 -4.79 -14.34
CA GLY A 76 -8.98 -3.66 -15.27
C GLY A 76 -7.62 -3.50 -15.94
N ALA A 77 -6.54 -3.61 -15.17
CA ALA A 77 -5.17 -3.59 -15.71
C ALA A 77 -4.88 -4.78 -16.60
N LEU A 78 -5.34 -5.99 -16.24
CA LEU A 78 -5.21 -7.17 -17.10
C LEU A 78 -5.98 -7.02 -18.40
N LEU A 79 -7.19 -6.47 -18.36
CA LEU A 79 -7.96 -6.20 -19.59
C LEU A 79 -7.23 -5.24 -20.52
N TYR A 80 -6.52 -4.24 -19.96
CA TYR A 80 -5.66 -3.36 -20.74
C TYR A 80 -4.50 -4.11 -21.40
N GLU A 81 -3.87 -5.06 -20.70
CA GLU A 81 -2.85 -5.93 -21.33
C GLU A 81 -3.47 -6.81 -22.44
N PHE A 82 -4.65 -7.38 -22.24
CA PHE A 82 -5.32 -8.18 -23.27
C PHE A 82 -5.80 -7.34 -24.46
N GLU A 83 -6.17 -6.08 -24.25
CA GLU A 83 -6.47 -5.14 -25.34
C GLU A 83 -5.26 -5.00 -26.28
N GLN A 84 -4.04 -5.07 -25.74
CA GLN A 84 -2.84 -4.92 -26.55
C GLN A 84 -2.73 -5.97 -27.65
N LEU A 85 -3.29 -7.17 -27.46
CA LEU A 85 -3.37 -8.23 -28.50
C LEU A 85 -4.10 -7.79 -29.76
N PHE A 86 -5.05 -6.86 -29.64
CA PHE A 86 -5.84 -6.33 -30.76
C PHE A 86 -5.31 -4.99 -31.27
N SER A 87 -4.27 -4.45 -30.62
CA SER A 87 -3.60 -3.21 -30.99
C SER A 87 -2.22 -3.52 -31.61
N ASN A 88 -1.56 -2.51 -32.18
CA ASN A 88 -0.17 -2.64 -32.64
C ASN A 88 0.86 -2.68 -31.49
N MET A 89 0.44 -2.96 -30.25
CA MET A 89 1.31 -3.07 -29.08
C MET A 89 1.67 -4.53 -28.78
N THR A 90 2.79 -4.74 -28.10
CA THR A 90 3.29 -6.08 -27.77
C THR A 90 2.71 -6.58 -26.46
N PHE A 91 1.86 -7.61 -26.53
CA PHE A 91 1.43 -8.36 -25.36
C PHE A 91 2.59 -9.08 -24.68
N ASP A 92 2.87 -8.76 -23.41
CA ASP A 92 3.90 -9.41 -22.61
C ASP A 92 3.29 -10.24 -21.46
N VAL A 93 3.51 -11.56 -21.52
CA VAL A 93 3.08 -12.50 -20.46
C VAL A 93 3.74 -12.15 -19.12
N LYS A 94 4.97 -11.60 -19.13
CA LYS A 94 5.65 -11.14 -17.91
C LYS A 94 4.86 -10.03 -17.23
N ASP A 95 4.27 -9.12 -18.00
CA ASP A 95 3.46 -8.00 -17.47
C ASP A 95 2.13 -8.47 -16.88
N VAL A 96 1.51 -9.50 -17.49
CA VAL A 96 0.34 -10.17 -16.93
C VAL A 96 0.66 -10.79 -15.56
N ILE A 97 1.75 -11.56 -15.48
CA ILE A 97 2.18 -12.18 -14.22
C ILE A 97 2.53 -11.11 -13.18
N ALA A 98 3.26 -10.07 -13.58
CA ALA A 98 3.63 -8.95 -12.72
C ALA A 98 2.41 -8.21 -12.15
N THR A 99 1.39 -7.99 -12.98
CA THR A 99 0.14 -7.33 -12.57
C THR A 99 -0.63 -8.16 -11.54
N ILE A 100 -0.74 -9.47 -11.74
CA ILE A 100 -1.38 -10.38 -10.77
C ILE A 100 -0.61 -10.37 -9.45
N LEU A 101 0.72 -10.50 -9.49
CA LEU A 101 1.57 -10.46 -8.31
C LEU A 101 1.47 -9.11 -7.59
N GLY A 102 1.38 -8.00 -8.31
CA GLY A 102 1.20 -6.66 -7.75
C GLY A 102 -0.14 -6.49 -7.03
N GLY A 103 -1.22 -7.07 -7.56
CA GLY A 103 -2.52 -7.14 -6.89
C GLY A 103 -2.47 -7.94 -5.58
N LEU A 104 -1.87 -9.14 -5.61
CA LEU A 104 -1.68 -9.98 -4.41
C LEU A 104 -0.79 -9.29 -3.37
N PHE A 105 0.30 -8.67 -3.80
CA PHE A 105 1.19 -7.90 -2.95
C PHE A 105 0.47 -6.71 -2.31
N SER A 106 -0.40 -6.04 -3.06
CA SER A 106 -1.20 -4.92 -2.54
C SER A 106 -2.13 -5.36 -1.40
N LEU A 107 -2.73 -6.54 -1.50
CA LEU A 107 -3.54 -7.12 -0.42
C LEU A 107 -2.70 -7.40 0.83
N ALA A 108 -1.52 -8.01 0.66
CA ALA A 108 -0.61 -8.29 1.75
C ALA A 108 -0.13 -7.00 2.44
N LEU A 109 0.24 -5.99 1.66
CA LEU A 109 0.70 -4.70 2.15
C LEU A 109 -0.41 -3.93 2.87
N TYR A 110 -1.65 -3.96 2.36
CA TYR A 110 -2.81 -3.38 3.03
C TYR A 110 -3.00 -4.00 4.43
N ARG A 111 -3.02 -5.34 4.52
CA ARG A 111 -3.17 -6.07 5.78
C ARG A 111 -2.05 -5.74 6.77
N PHE A 112 -0.82 -5.61 6.28
CA PHE A 112 0.34 -5.23 7.09
C PHE A 112 0.18 -3.82 7.70
N ILE A 113 -0.17 -2.82 6.89
CA ILE A 113 -0.39 -1.43 7.37
C ILE A 113 -1.57 -1.36 8.34
N TYR A 114 -2.64 -2.11 8.08
CA TYR A 114 -3.81 -2.16 8.95
C TYR A 114 -3.47 -2.78 10.31
N LYS A 115 -2.74 -3.90 10.33
CA LYS A 115 -2.27 -4.56 11.56
C LYS A 115 -1.40 -3.64 12.43
N ILE A 116 -0.49 -2.88 11.82
CA ILE A 116 0.32 -1.88 12.53
C ILE A 116 -0.57 -0.79 13.16
N THR A 117 -1.58 -0.35 12.42
CA THR A 117 -2.50 0.70 12.87
C THR A 117 -3.32 0.23 14.08
N ILE A 118 -3.84 -1.00 14.06
CA ILE A 118 -4.57 -1.60 15.20
C ILE A 118 -3.65 -1.72 16.43
N LYS A 119 -2.44 -2.25 16.27
CA LYS A 119 -1.49 -2.37 17.41
C LYS A 119 -1.22 -1.02 18.08
N LYS A 120 -1.01 0.02 17.27
CA LYS A 120 -0.81 1.39 17.78
C LYS A 120 -2.04 1.91 18.53
N LEU A 121 -3.25 1.63 18.03
CA LEU A 121 -4.49 2.03 18.68
C LEU A 121 -4.64 1.38 20.06
N ILE A 122 -4.40 0.06 20.16
CA ILE A 122 -4.46 -0.69 21.42
C ILE A 122 -3.50 -0.09 22.46
N TYR A 123 -2.27 0.19 22.06
CA TYR A 123 -1.26 0.82 22.94
C TYR A 123 -1.69 2.20 23.44
N LEU A 124 -2.28 3.03 22.57
CA LEU A 124 -2.77 4.36 22.95
C LEU A 124 -3.98 4.30 23.89
N VAL A 125 -4.87 3.33 23.69
CA VAL A 125 -6.00 3.08 24.61
C VAL A 125 -5.47 2.71 25.98
N ASP A 126 -4.52 1.78 26.06
CA ASP A 126 -3.95 1.32 27.33
C ASP A 126 -3.29 2.45 28.15
N ILE A 127 -2.48 3.29 27.49
CA ILE A 127 -1.89 4.49 28.11
C ILE A 127 -2.97 5.44 28.63
N LYS A 128 -4.03 5.69 27.83
CA LYS A 128 -5.09 6.62 28.21
C LYS A 128 -5.86 6.11 29.44
N THR A 129 -6.11 4.81 29.52
CA THR A 129 -6.72 4.18 30.72
C THR A 129 -5.83 4.31 31.94
N HIS A 130 -4.53 4.05 31.82
CA HIS A 130 -3.57 4.24 32.92
C HIS A 130 -3.48 5.70 33.38
N PHE A 131 -3.45 6.65 32.44
CA PHE A 131 -3.43 8.08 32.75
C PHE A 131 -4.72 8.55 33.45
N LEU A 132 -5.89 8.11 32.98
CA LEU A 132 -7.18 8.41 33.62
C LEU A 132 -7.25 7.82 35.04
N TYR A 133 -6.72 6.60 35.23
CA TYR A 133 -6.60 5.99 36.55
C TYR A 133 -5.71 6.86 37.46
N PHE A 134 -4.50 7.21 37.04
CA PHE A 134 -3.59 8.08 37.80
C PHE A 134 -4.24 9.42 38.18
N MET A 135 -4.91 10.09 37.24
CA MET A 135 -5.60 11.36 37.49
C MET A 135 -6.72 11.23 38.54
N LYS A 136 -7.49 10.13 38.50
CA LYS A 136 -8.55 9.85 39.48
C LYS A 136 -8.01 9.71 40.90
N TYR A 137 -6.84 9.09 41.08
CA TYR A 137 -6.24 8.89 42.41
C TYR A 137 -5.42 10.10 42.88
N ARG A 138 -4.82 10.87 41.98
CA ARG A 138 -4.13 12.12 42.32
C ARG A 138 -5.07 13.15 42.95
N GLY A 139 -6.28 13.31 42.42
CA GLY A 139 -7.30 14.20 43.01
C GLY A 139 -7.74 13.78 44.42
N LYS A 140 -7.69 12.47 44.70
CA LYS A 140 -8.00 11.91 46.03
C LYS A 140 -6.88 12.17 47.04
N LEU A 141 -5.63 12.05 46.61
CA LEU A 141 -4.44 12.36 47.43
C LEU A 141 -4.38 13.85 47.82
N ASN A 142 -4.60 14.78 46.89
CA ASN A 142 -4.54 16.21 47.21
C ASN A 142 -5.56 16.64 48.28
N ARG A 143 -6.74 16.00 48.34
CA ARG A 143 -7.76 16.26 49.37
C ARG A 143 -7.36 15.80 50.77
N ILE A 144 -6.49 14.80 50.87
CA ILE A 144 -5.99 14.28 52.15
C ILE A 144 -4.96 15.26 52.72
N TYR A 145 -4.11 15.84 51.88
CA TYR A 145 -3.07 16.77 52.32
C TYR A 145 -3.55 18.21 52.55
N THR A 146 -4.67 18.65 51.97
CA THR A 146 -5.24 19.98 52.26
C THR A 146 -6.11 20.03 53.52
N ASN A 147 -6.42 18.87 54.12
CA ASN A 147 -7.20 18.76 55.36
C ASN A 147 -6.30 18.41 56.59
N LEU A 148 -4.98 18.49 56.43
CA LEU A 148 -3.96 18.44 57.47
C LEU A 148 -3.41 19.85 57.69
#